data_AF-A0A4S8YUY7-F1
#
_entry.id   AF-A0A4S8YUY7-F1
#
_cell.length_a   1.000
_cell.length_b   1.000
_cell.length_c   1.000
_cell.angle_alpha   90.00
_cell.angle_beta   90.00
_cell.angle_gamma   90.00
#
_symmetry.space_group_name_H-M   'P 1'
#
loop_
_entity.id
_entity.type
_entity.pdbx_description
1 polymer ?
#
loop_
_entity_poly.entity_id
_entity_poly.type
_entity_poly.pdbx_seq_one_letter_code
_entity_poly.pdbx_strand_id
1 'polypeptide(L)'
;MAAPTATTETVPPEPEFRRSRRLQNLPPHQDVRVQEQTLNGVKIERHVLYDNERKNVIRPYAEKALNVNLENLHPGRIIKVVDAYPQTNLEVHPLDRDIGHTKLAGAIGAKFRYMIVVWRTFNGVAAVPLYTLKEAQMHEDRINEFVSITTNATWQGNTPWAGMPLLMKTNQAYQLEPNCYADLSRPHWVSKFEKIIDDVGHIDGGEFSKLIDLLEVKEMEYRIGAFDRFSTATMTELYEPQEAHVPKPKVRHRDDKTARMEKIRFTRV
;
A
#
# COMPACT_ATOMS: atom_id res chain seq x y z
N MET A 1 -43.41 46.19 -34.18
CA MET A 1 -42.89 44.83 -33.94
C MET A 1 -41.46 44.97 -33.48
N ALA A 2 -41.18 44.69 -32.20
CA ALA A 2 -39.86 44.82 -31.60
C ALA A 2 -39.10 43.49 -31.69
N ALA A 3 -37.81 43.56 -32.01
CA ALA A 3 -36.93 42.40 -32.13
C ALA A 3 -36.68 41.74 -30.75
N PRO A 4 -36.52 40.41 -30.68
CA PRO A 4 -36.29 39.72 -29.42
C PRO A 4 -34.86 39.96 -28.93
N THR A 5 -34.75 40.37 -27.67
CA THR A 5 -33.49 40.61 -26.97
C THR A 5 -32.84 39.27 -26.62
N ALA A 6 -31.62 39.03 -27.11
CA ALA A 6 -30.84 37.85 -26.75
C ALA A 6 -30.40 37.96 -25.28
N THR A 7 -31.02 37.20 -24.40
CA THR A 7 -30.52 36.96 -23.04
C THR A 7 -29.25 36.15 -23.13
N THR A 8 -28.11 36.77 -22.83
CA THR A 8 -26.83 36.09 -22.66
C THR A 8 -26.92 35.31 -21.34
N GLU A 9 -27.22 34.01 -21.42
CA GLU A 9 -27.05 33.12 -20.28
C GLU A 9 -25.56 33.06 -19.94
N THR A 10 -25.17 33.76 -18.88
CA THR A 10 -23.86 33.56 -18.25
C THR A 10 -23.85 32.17 -17.64
N VAL A 11 -23.28 31.21 -18.38
CA VAL A 11 -22.93 29.89 -17.85
C VAL A 11 -22.03 30.13 -16.63
N PRO A 12 -22.41 29.65 -15.42
CA PRO A 12 -21.56 29.79 -14.26
C PRO A 12 -20.23 29.07 -14.53
N PRO A 13 -19.08 29.63 -14.10
CA PRO A 13 -17.81 28.96 -14.28
C PRO A 13 -17.90 27.57 -13.65
N GLU A 14 -17.53 26.53 -14.41
CA GLU A 14 -17.43 25.17 -13.89
C GLU A 14 -16.63 25.19 -12.57
N PRO A 15 -17.07 24.45 -11.54
CA PRO A 15 -16.37 24.44 -10.27
C PRO A 15 -14.92 24.04 -10.52
N GLU A 16 -13.98 24.92 -10.14
CA GLU A 16 -12.55 24.66 -10.26
C GLU A 16 -12.26 23.29 -9.63
N PHE A 17 -12.06 22.27 -10.47
CA PHE A 17 -11.50 20.99 -10.05
C PHE A 17 -10.31 21.31 -9.17
N ARG A 18 -10.37 20.94 -7.88
CA ARG A 18 -9.35 21.23 -6.86
C ARG A 18 -7.96 21.17 -7.47
N ARG A 19 -7.43 22.31 -7.94
CA ARG A 19 -6.11 22.35 -8.57
C ARG A 19 -5.12 22.16 -7.44
N SER A 20 -4.32 21.10 -7.52
CA SER A 20 -3.21 20.88 -6.60
C SER A 20 -2.42 22.17 -6.42
N ARG A 21 -2.01 22.51 -5.19
CA ARG A 21 -1.15 23.69 -4.90
C ARG A 21 0.10 23.74 -5.80
N ARG A 22 0.56 22.59 -6.32
CA ARG A 22 1.71 22.48 -7.25
C ARG A 22 1.42 22.99 -8.66
N LEU A 23 0.16 23.27 -9.00
CA LEU A 23 -0.30 23.85 -10.27
C LEU A 23 -0.73 25.32 -10.10
N GLN A 24 -0.71 25.85 -8.88
CA GLN A 24 -0.90 27.28 -8.65
C GLN A 24 0.32 28.00 -9.24
N ASN A 25 0.05 29.02 -10.07
CA ASN A 25 1.05 29.82 -10.77
C ASN A 25 1.79 29.11 -11.92
N LEU A 26 1.16 28.13 -12.59
CA LEU A 26 1.67 27.71 -13.90
C LEU A 26 1.69 28.91 -14.85
N PRO A 27 2.74 29.06 -15.69
CA PRO A 27 2.76 30.07 -16.73
C PRO A 27 1.51 29.97 -17.62
N PRO A 28 0.98 31.08 -18.17
CA PRO A 28 -0.26 31.07 -18.96
C PRO A 28 -0.23 30.12 -20.17
N HIS A 29 0.95 29.87 -20.71
CA HIS A 29 1.16 28.94 -21.83
C HIS A 29 1.21 27.46 -21.41
N GLN A 30 1.19 27.15 -20.11
CA GLN A 30 1.25 25.77 -19.63
C GLN A 30 -0.11 25.31 -19.09
N ASP A 31 -0.56 24.14 -19.54
CA ASP A 31 -1.78 23.50 -19.07
C ASP A 31 -1.55 22.01 -18.75
N VAL A 32 -2.50 21.41 -18.04
CA VAL A 32 -2.52 19.96 -17.81
C VAL A 32 -3.42 19.34 -18.86
N ARG A 33 -2.86 18.43 -19.67
CA ARG A 33 -3.61 17.70 -20.69
C ARG A 33 -3.70 16.23 -20.35
N VAL A 34 -4.79 15.62 -20.76
CA VAL A 34 -4.98 14.18 -20.68
C VAL A 34 -4.51 13.55 -21.99
N GLN A 35 -3.66 12.54 -21.89
CA GLN A 35 -3.22 11.71 -23.00
C GLN A 35 -3.54 10.25 -22.68
N GLU A 36 -4.25 9.58 -23.56
CA GLU A 36 -4.45 8.14 -23.46
C GLU A 36 -3.33 7.41 -24.20
N GLN A 37 -2.77 6.38 -23.56
CA GLN A 37 -1.77 5.51 -24.14
C GLN A 37 -2.05 4.06 -23.75
N THR A 38 -1.84 3.11 -24.66
CA THR A 38 -1.83 1.69 -24.33
C THR A 38 -0.39 1.23 -24.09
N LEU A 39 -0.11 0.66 -22.93
CA LEU A 39 1.18 0.08 -22.55
C LEU A 39 0.95 -1.35 -22.06
N ASN A 40 1.55 -2.33 -22.72
CA ASN A 40 1.42 -3.76 -22.39
C ASN A 40 -0.06 -4.22 -22.24
N GLY A 41 -0.95 -3.74 -23.12
CA GLY A 41 -2.39 -4.07 -23.07
C GLY A 41 -3.23 -3.27 -22.07
N VAL A 42 -2.60 -2.46 -21.21
CA VAL A 42 -3.28 -1.57 -20.25
C VAL A 42 -3.44 -0.18 -20.88
N LYS A 43 -4.68 0.31 -20.98
CA LYS A 43 -5.01 1.70 -21.28
C LYS A 43 -4.67 2.55 -20.07
N ILE A 44 -3.82 3.54 -20.29
CA ILE A 44 -3.33 4.48 -19.29
C ILE A 44 -3.78 5.88 -19.69
N GLU A 45 -4.45 6.55 -18.77
CA GLU A 45 -4.69 7.97 -18.82
C GLU A 45 -3.52 8.69 -18.16
N ARG A 46 -2.68 9.36 -18.94
CA ARG A 46 -1.56 10.16 -18.45
C ARG A 46 -1.95 11.63 -18.48
N HIS A 47 -1.92 12.26 -17.31
CA HIS A 47 -2.00 13.70 -17.17
C HIS A 47 -0.60 14.25 -17.35
N VAL A 48 -0.38 15.10 -18.36
CA VAL A 48 0.91 15.70 -18.68
C VAL A 48 0.85 17.21 -18.51
N LEU A 49 1.94 17.80 -18.04
CA LEU A 49 2.15 19.23 -18.16
C LEU A 49 2.62 19.53 -19.59
N TYR A 50 1.83 20.30 -20.32
CA TYR A 50 2.05 20.62 -21.72
C TYR A 50 2.35 22.10 -21.90
N ASP A 51 3.30 22.42 -22.79
CA ASP A 51 3.63 23.79 -23.20
C ASP A 51 2.94 24.09 -24.53
N ASN A 52 2.00 25.03 -24.52
CA ASN A 52 1.23 25.41 -25.70
C ASN A 52 2.05 26.19 -26.74
N GLU A 53 3.05 26.95 -26.32
CA GLU A 53 3.90 27.72 -27.23
C GLU A 53 4.90 26.81 -27.94
N ARG A 54 5.56 25.94 -27.16
CA ARG A 54 6.56 25.00 -27.69
C ARG A 54 5.95 23.72 -28.27
N LYS A 55 4.64 23.52 -28.08
CA LYS A 55 3.87 22.36 -28.52
C LYS A 55 4.47 21.03 -28.06
N ASN A 56 5.02 20.98 -26.85
CA ASN A 56 5.67 19.79 -26.33
C ASN A 56 5.22 19.41 -24.91
N VAL A 57 5.38 18.13 -24.59
CA VAL A 57 5.17 17.62 -23.23
C VAL A 57 6.41 17.96 -22.41
N ILE A 58 6.22 18.69 -21.31
CA ILE A 58 7.31 19.02 -20.39
C ILE A 58 7.59 17.83 -19.48
N ARG A 59 6.55 17.31 -18.82
CA ARG A 59 6.67 16.18 -17.88
C ARG A 59 5.32 15.49 -17.63
N PRO A 60 5.33 14.18 -17.29
CA PRO A 60 4.17 13.53 -16.72
C PRO A 60 3.86 14.13 -15.34
N TYR A 61 2.58 14.28 -15.05
CA TYR A 61 2.05 14.83 -13.79
C TYR A 61 1.36 13.76 -12.96
N ALA A 62 0.48 12.97 -13.58
CA ALA A 62 -0.18 11.83 -12.96
C ALA A 62 -0.47 10.76 -14.02
N GLU A 63 -0.58 9.51 -13.60
CA GLU A 63 -0.97 8.39 -14.44
C GLU A 63 -2.06 7.59 -13.74
N LYS A 64 -3.08 7.20 -14.49
CA LYS A 64 -4.19 6.36 -14.02
C LYS A 64 -4.39 5.22 -15.02
N ALA A 65 -4.51 4.00 -14.53
CA ALA A 65 -4.91 2.88 -15.39
C ALA A 65 -6.44 2.88 -15.56
N LEU A 66 -6.92 2.70 -16.79
CA LEU A 66 -8.34 2.79 -17.14
C LEU A 66 -9.04 1.42 -17.25
N ASN A 67 -8.30 0.36 -17.55
CA ASN A 67 -8.85 -0.98 -17.84
C ASN A 67 -8.11 -2.09 -17.09
N VAL A 68 -7.71 -1.87 -15.83
CA VAL A 68 -7.15 -2.93 -15.00
C VAL A 68 -8.17 -4.05 -14.87
N ASN A 69 -7.90 -5.22 -15.46
CA ASN A 69 -8.72 -6.38 -15.25
C ASN A 69 -8.39 -6.96 -13.86
N LEU A 70 -9.28 -6.75 -12.89
CA LEU A 70 -9.10 -7.30 -11.55
C LEU A 70 -9.03 -8.84 -11.55
N GLU A 71 -9.57 -9.51 -12.56
CA GLU A 71 -9.46 -10.97 -12.71
C GLU A 71 -8.02 -11.43 -12.92
N ASN A 72 -7.17 -10.58 -13.51
CA ASN A 72 -5.76 -10.87 -13.65
C ASN A 72 -5.03 -10.77 -12.30
N LEU A 73 -5.58 -10.06 -11.31
CA LEU A 73 -4.98 -9.87 -10.00
C LEU A 73 -5.45 -10.96 -9.02
N HIS A 74 -5.17 -12.21 -9.36
CA HIS A 74 -5.55 -13.35 -8.52
C HIS A 74 -4.58 -13.55 -7.34
N PRO A 75 -5.02 -14.19 -6.25
CA PRO A 75 -4.15 -14.54 -5.13
C PRO A 75 -2.88 -15.31 -5.56
N GLY A 76 -1.76 -15.04 -4.89
CA GLY A 76 -0.44 -15.60 -5.20
C GLY A 76 0.26 -14.96 -6.40
N ARG A 77 -0.40 -14.09 -7.17
CA ARG A 77 0.24 -13.39 -8.28
C ARG A 77 1.21 -12.33 -7.78
N ILE A 78 2.36 -12.20 -8.43
CA ILE A 78 3.30 -11.12 -8.21
C ILE A 78 2.97 -10.00 -9.18
N ILE A 79 2.79 -8.80 -8.64
CA ILE A 79 2.49 -7.57 -9.37
C ILE A 79 3.55 -6.53 -9.07
N LYS A 80 3.66 -5.50 -9.93
CA LYS A 80 4.52 -4.35 -9.69
C LYS A 80 3.69 -3.07 -9.69
N VAL A 81 3.73 -2.35 -8.58
CA VAL A 81 2.87 -1.20 -8.26
C VAL A 81 3.66 -0.12 -7.52
N VAL A 82 3.14 1.10 -7.49
CA VAL A 82 3.80 2.22 -6.80
C VAL A 82 3.52 2.14 -5.30
N ASP A 83 4.57 2.24 -4.49
CA ASP A 83 4.45 2.30 -3.03
C ASP A 83 5.46 3.29 -2.43
N ALA A 84 5.04 3.95 -1.36
CA ALA A 84 5.84 4.93 -0.65
C ALA A 84 6.95 4.24 0.15
N TYR A 85 8.15 4.83 0.22
CA TYR A 85 9.17 4.34 1.14
C TYR A 85 8.99 4.95 2.54
N PRO A 86 9.42 4.23 3.60
CA PRO A 86 9.40 4.78 4.95
C PRO A 86 10.16 6.10 5.00
N GLN A 87 9.52 7.14 5.55
CA GLN A 87 10.13 8.47 5.74
C GLN A 87 10.71 8.65 7.14
N THR A 88 10.40 7.71 8.05
CA THR A 88 10.90 7.68 9.42
C THR A 88 12.31 7.09 9.49
N ASN A 89 13.01 7.39 10.59
CA ASN A 89 14.30 6.77 10.84
C ASN A 89 14.14 5.27 11.15
N LEU A 90 14.50 4.41 10.19
CA LEU A 90 14.43 2.96 10.32
C LEU A 90 15.51 2.35 11.24
N GLU A 91 16.51 3.12 11.65
CA GLU A 91 17.56 2.69 12.59
C GLU A 91 17.14 2.89 14.05
N VAL A 92 16.05 3.63 14.29
CA VAL A 92 15.53 3.88 15.64
C VAL A 92 14.64 2.72 16.05
N HIS A 93 14.81 2.27 17.30
CA HIS A 93 14.02 1.18 17.85
C HIS A 93 12.51 1.55 17.88
N PRO A 94 11.58 0.62 17.57
CA PRO A 94 10.15 0.94 17.50
C PRO A 94 9.52 1.47 18.81
N LEU A 95 10.14 1.18 19.95
CA LEU A 95 9.70 1.66 21.26
C LEU A 95 10.41 2.94 21.72
N ASP A 96 11.32 3.47 20.90
CA ASP A 96 12.02 4.71 21.22
C ASP A 96 11.11 5.92 21.00
N ARG A 97 11.33 6.99 21.79
CA ARG A 97 10.55 8.22 21.73
C ARG A 97 10.68 8.93 20.38
N ASP A 98 11.81 8.72 19.70
CA ASP A 98 12.13 9.37 18.44
C ASP A 98 11.69 8.59 17.19
N ILE A 99 10.94 7.48 17.33
CA ILE A 99 10.52 6.63 16.19
C ILE A 99 9.70 7.40 15.14
N GLY A 100 8.97 8.43 15.57
CA GLY A 100 8.15 9.28 14.69
C GLY A 100 8.95 10.36 13.96
N HIS A 101 10.24 10.53 14.25
CA HIS A 101 11.06 11.55 13.61
C HIS A 101 11.39 11.13 12.18
N THR A 102 11.05 12.00 11.23
CA THR A 102 11.37 11.82 9.82
C THR A 102 12.82 12.21 9.58
N LYS A 103 13.60 11.37 8.87
CA LYS A 103 14.98 11.72 8.47
C LYS A 103 15.03 12.97 7.57
N LEU A 104 13.94 13.27 6.86
CA LEU A 104 13.84 14.35 5.89
C LEU A 104 12.51 15.09 6.04
N ALA A 105 12.58 16.40 6.26
CA ALA A 105 11.44 17.29 6.04
C ALA A 105 11.28 17.48 4.51
N GLY A 106 10.27 16.88 3.89
CA GLY A 106 10.13 16.95 2.44
C GLY A 106 8.95 16.18 1.85
N ALA A 107 8.92 16.11 0.52
CA ALA A 107 7.92 15.33 -0.20
C ALA A 107 8.11 13.83 0.06
N ILE A 108 7.01 13.11 0.26
CA ILE A 108 7.01 11.64 0.36
C ILE A 108 7.42 11.08 -1.01
N GLY A 109 8.51 10.33 -1.04
CA GLY A 109 8.91 9.63 -2.25
C GLY A 109 8.28 8.24 -2.34
N ALA A 110 8.07 7.80 -3.58
CA ALA A 110 7.51 6.50 -3.90
C ALA A 110 8.27 5.88 -5.07
N LYS A 111 8.31 4.55 -5.12
CA LYS A 111 8.92 3.78 -6.21
C LYS A 111 8.07 2.57 -6.56
N PHE A 112 8.29 2.00 -7.73
CA PHE A 112 7.68 0.71 -8.05
C PHE A 112 8.25 -0.39 -7.14
N ARG A 113 7.36 -1.16 -6.52
CA ARG A 113 7.66 -2.34 -5.71
C ARG A 113 6.93 -3.55 -6.26
N TYR A 114 7.58 -4.69 -6.12
CA TYR A 114 6.94 -5.97 -6.37
C TYR A 114 6.12 -6.36 -5.15
N MET A 115 4.94 -6.93 -5.35
CA MET A 115 4.04 -7.34 -4.26
C MET A 115 3.33 -8.64 -4.63
N ILE A 116 3.04 -9.48 -3.64
CA ILE A 116 2.25 -10.71 -3.79
C ILE A 116 0.80 -10.40 -3.48
N VAL A 117 -0.12 -10.63 -4.41
CA VAL A 117 -1.56 -10.44 -4.21
C VAL A 117 -2.07 -11.47 -3.20
N VAL A 118 -2.81 -11.00 -2.19
CA VAL A 118 -3.37 -11.83 -1.12
C VAL A 118 -4.87 -12.06 -1.32
N TRP A 119 -5.66 -10.99 -1.25
CA TRP A 119 -7.10 -11.06 -1.48
C TRP A 119 -7.60 -9.86 -2.28
N ARG A 120 -8.74 -10.07 -2.96
CA ARG A 120 -9.39 -9.08 -3.80
C ARG A 120 -10.53 -8.40 -3.04
N THR A 121 -10.79 -7.14 -3.37
CA THR A 121 -12.06 -6.48 -3.04
C THR A 121 -12.64 -5.82 -4.29
N PHE A 122 -13.82 -5.22 -4.17
CA PHE A 122 -14.45 -4.46 -5.27
C PHE A 122 -13.63 -3.25 -5.74
N ASN A 123 -12.68 -2.77 -4.92
CA ASN A 123 -11.91 -1.56 -5.21
C ASN A 123 -10.45 -1.82 -5.59
N GLY A 124 -10.00 -3.08 -5.62
CA GLY A 124 -8.60 -3.42 -5.86
C GLY A 124 -8.19 -4.71 -5.15
N VAL A 125 -6.95 -4.74 -4.65
CA VAL A 125 -6.37 -5.91 -3.98
C VAL A 125 -5.54 -5.52 -2.76
N ALA A 126 -5.49 -6.40 -1.77
CA ALA A 126 -4.47 -6.36 -0.75
C ALA A 126 -3.26 -7.17 -1.23
N ALA A 127 -2.06 -6.63 -1.05
CA ALA A 127 -0.83 -7.25 -1.51
C ALA A 127 0.29 -7.13 -0.46
N VAL A 128 1.10 -8.18 -0.32
CA VAL A 128 2.29 -8.18 0.55
C VAL A 128 3.48 -7.63 -0.23
N PRO A 129 4.12 -6.53 0.20
CA PRO A 129 5.25 -5.96 -0.51
C PRO A 129 6.54 -6.78 -0.36
N LEU A 130 7.32 -6.82 -1.43
CA LEU A 130 8.61 -7.47 -1.51
C LEU A 130 9.77 -6.46 -1.40
N TYR A 131 10.76 -6.82 -0.60
CA TYR A 131 11.96 -6.03 -0.35
C TYR A 131 13.22 -6.86 -0.54
N THR A 132 14.31 -6.17 -0.85
CA THR A 132 15.66 -6.70 -0.76
C THR A 132 16.28 -6.11 0.49
N LEU A 133 16.74 -6.95 1.43
CA LEU A 133 17.35 -6.47 2.69
C LEU A 133 18.75 -5.85 2.50
N LYS A 134 19.15 -5.50 1.26
CA LYS A 134 20.47 -4.94 0.96
C LYS A 134 20.75 -3.59 1.66
N GLU A 135 19.74 -2.92 2.22
CA GLU A 135 19.82 -1.52 2.62
C GLU A 135 19.36 -1.20 4.04
N ALA A 136 19.16 -2.17 4.94
CA ALA A 136 18.79 -1.82 6.31
C ALA A 136 19.44 -2.72 7.34
N GLN A 137 20.21 -2.08 8.23
CA GLN A 137 20.47 -2.53 9.59
C GLN A 137 19.13 -2.57 10.35
N MET A 138 18.24 -3.48 9.96
CA MET A 138 16.94 -3.65 10.61
C MET A 138 17.14 -4.40 11.93
N HIS A 139 16.44 -3.95 12.97
CA HIS A 139 16.40 -4.62 14.26
C HIS A 139 15.92 -6.07 14.11
N GLU A 140 16.40 -6.99 14.96
CA GLU A 140 16.03 -8.41 14.90
C GLU A 140 14.51 -8.61 14.96
N ASP A 141 13.81 -7.81 15.77
CA ASP A 141 12.35 -7.85 15.84
C ASP A 141 11.67 -7.56 14.50
N ARG A 142 12.23 -6.65 13.69
CA ARG A 142 11.70 -6.36 12.35
C ARG A 142 11.96 -7.52 11.40
N ILE A 143 13.07 -8.24 11.52
CA ILE A 143 13.36 -9.44 10.70
C ILE A 143 12.28 -10.51 10.91
N ASN A 144 11.77 -10.64 12.14
CA ASN A 144 10.69 -11.57 12.49
C ASN A 144 9.33 -11.21 11.89
N GLU A 145 9.22 -10.10 11.17
CA GLU A 145 8.01 -9.70 10.45
C GLU A 145 8.12 -9.94 8.94
N PHE A 146 9.28 -10.44 8.48
CA PHE A 146 9.50 -10.83 7.11
C PHE A 146 9.44 -12.35 6.95
N VAL A 147 9.07 -12.77 5.74
CA VAL A 147 9.30 -14.13 5.24
C VAL A 147 10.20 -14.08 4.01
N SER A 148 11.20 -14.95 3.99
CA SER A 148 12.12 -15.12 2.88
C SER A 148 11.38 -15.67 1.65
N ILE A 149 11.66 -15.14 0.47
CA ILE A 149 11.07 -15.58 -0.81
C ILE A 149 12.14 -15.59 -1.89
N THR A 150 12.14 -16.61 -2.76
CA THR A 150 13.22 -16.80 -3.71
C THR A 150 12.82 -17.50 -4.99
N THR A 151 13.57 -17.24 -6.07
CA THR A 151 13.56 -18.06 -7.28
C THR A 151 14.55 -19.23 -7.21
N ASN A 152 15.42 -19.27 -6.19
CA ASN A 152 16.45 -20.28 -6.01
C ASN A 152 16.08 -21.28 -4.90
N ALA A 153 15.67 -22.49 -5.29
CA ALA A 153 15.25 -23.55 -4.37
C ALA A 153 16.35 -24.04 -3.40
N THR A 154 17.62 -23.70 -3.62
CA THR A 154 18.72 -24.09 -2.72
C THR A 154 18.94 -23.12 -1.58
N TRP A 155 18.41 -21.89 -1.68
CA TRP A 155 18.58 -20.89 -0.63
C TRP A 155 17.68 -21.21 0.56
N GLN A 156 18.26 -21.20 1.76
CA GLN A 156 17.56 -21.54 3.01
C GLN A 156 16.84 -20.35 3.66
N GLY A 157 17.02 -19.14 3.12
CA GLY A 157 16.43 -17.92 3.69
C GLY A 157 17.16 -17.39 4.91
N ASN A 158 16.69 -16.22 5.39
CA ASN A 158 17.17 -15.57 6.61
C ASN A 158 16.03 -15.32 7.62
N THR A 159 14.91 -16.02 7.47
CA THR A 159 13.71 -15.89 8.33
C THR A 159 13.34 -17.26 8.90
N PRO A 160 14.16 -17.84 9.79
CA PRO A 160 14.02 -19.24 10.21
C PRO A 160 12.70 -19.53 10.93
N TRP A 161 12.11 -18.53 11.59
CA TRP A 161 10.80 -18.64 12.25
C TRP A 161 9.68 -19.04 11.27
N ALA A 162 9.79 -18.66 9.99
CA ALA A 162 8.82 -18.96 8.93
C ALA A 162 9.13 -20.27 8.17
N GLY A 163 10.14 -21.03 8.61
CA GLY A 163 10.63 -22.23 7.92
C GLY A 163 11.31 -21.92 6.58
N MET A 164 11.19 -22.85 5.62
CA MET A 164 11.79 -22.71 4.28
C MET A 164 11.30 -21.45 3.54
N PRO A 165 12.11 -20.80 2.69
CA PRO A 165 11.65 -19.65 1.91
C PRO A 165 10.49 -20.01 0.98
N LEU A 166 9.62 -19.03 0.73
CA LEU A 166 8.60 -19.15 -0.30
C LEU A 166 9.28 -19.26 -1.67
N LEU A 167 8.79 -20.17 -2.52
CA LEU A 167 9.26 -20.28 -3.90
C LEU A 167 8.41 -19.44 -4.84
N MET A 168 9.06 -18.62 -5.65
CA MET A 168 8.41 -17.82 -6.68
C MET A 168 8.92 -18.12 -8.09
N LYS A 169 8.03 -17.93 -9.06
CA LYS A 169 8.31 -18.06 -10.49
C LYS A 169 8.08 -16.71 -11.17
N THR A 170 9.00 -16.31 -12.02
CA THR A 170 8.89 -15.07 -12.82
C THR A 170 8.49 -15.41 -14.25
N ASN A 171 7.55 -14.65 -14.83
CA ASN A 171 7.06 -14.88 -16.19
C ASN A 171 8.04 -14.38 -17.27
N GLN A 172 8.87 -13.40 -16.94
CA GLN A 172 9.89 -12.83 -17.83
C GLN A 172 11.22 -12.64 -17.08
N ALA A 173 12.29 -12.28 -17.81
CA ALA A 173 13.56 -11.82 -17.24
C ALA A 173 13.42 -10.42 -16.61
N TYR A 174 12.58 -10.30 -15.58
CA TYR A 174 12.56 -9.12 -14.74
C TYR A 174 13.85 -9.07 -13.92
N GLN A 175 14.37 -7.86 -13.72
CA GLN A 175 15.44 -7.60 -12.75
C GLN A 175 14.86 -7.65 -11.33
N LEU A 176 14.37 -8.82 -10.93
CA LEU A 176 14.03 -9.13 -9.56
C LEU A 176 15.26 -9.80 -8.94
N GLU A 177 15.70 -9.32 -7.79
CA GLU A 177 16.74 -10.01 -7.05
C GLU A 177 16.24 -11.42 -6.69
N PRO A 178 17.05 -12.46 -6.89
CA PRO A 178 16.60 -13.84 -6.71
C PRO A 178 16.19 -14.12 -5.27
N ASN A 179 16.75 -13.39 -4.30
CA ASN A 179 16.46 -13.53 -2.87
C ASN A 179 15.83 -12.23 -2.35
N CYS A 180 14.58 -12.31 -1.97
CA CYS A 180 13.76 -11.20 -1.49
C CYS A 180 13.07 -11.58 -0.17
N TYR A 181 12.33 -10.62 0.38
CA TYR A 181 11.61 -10.74 1.64
C TYR A 181 10.23 -10.12 1.51
N ALA A 182 9.20 -10.86 1.87
CA ALA A 182 7.83 -10.38 1.96
C ALA A 182 7.57 -9.79 3.36
N ASP A 183 7.13 -8.53 3.44
CA ASP A 183 6.83 -7.83 4.70
C ASP A 183 5.41 -8.11 5.17
N LEU A 184 5.26 -8.98 6.17
CA LEU A 184 3.96 -9.38 6.71
C LEU A 184 3.35 -8.31 7.62
N SER A 185 4.16 -7.35 8.11
CA SER A 185 3.67 -6.30 9.02
C SER A 185 2.84 -5.23 8.31
N ARG A 186 3.00 -5.09 6.99
CA ARG A 186 2.42 -3.99 6.21
C ARG A 186 1.81 -4.46 4.88
N PRO A 187 0.75 -5.27 4.90
CA PRO A 187 -0.05 -5.48 3.70
C PRO A 187 -0.49 -4.14 3.11
N HIS A 188 -0.26 -3.96 1.82
CA HIS A 188 -0.54 -2.73 1.10
C HIS A 188 -1.85 -2.86 0.32
N TRP A 189 -2.69 -1.83 0.39
CA TRP A 189 -3.92 -1.78 -0.39
C TRP A 189 -3.66 -1.12 -1.75
N VAL A 190 -3.76 -1.91 -2.82
CA VAL A 190 -3.59 -1.45 -4.20
C VAL A 190 -4.97 -1.19 -4.80
N SER A 191 -5.21 0.03 -5.24
CA SER A 191 -6.49 0.39 -5.88
C SER A 191 -6.50 0.07 -7.38
N LYS A 192 -7.66 -0.28 -7.92
CA LYS A 192 -7.87 -0.49 -9.37
C LYS A 192 -7.57 0.74 -10.24
N PHE A 193 -7.44 1.92 -9.63
CA PHE A 193 -7.11 3.17 -10.32
C PHE A 193 -5.60 3.42 -10.42
N GLU A 194 -4.79 2.62 -9.73
CA GLU A 194 -3.34 2.74 -9.75
C GLU A 194 -2.73 2.06 -10.98
N LYS A 195 -1.51 2.47 -11.33
CA LYS A 195 -0.73 1.80 -12.37
C LYS A 195 -0.20 0.47 -11.82
N ILE A 196 -0.72 -0.62 -12.38
CA ILE A 196 -0.37 -1.99 -12.02
C ILE A 196 0.26 -2.68 -13.23
N ILE A 197 1.43 -3.30 -13.02
CA ILE A 197 2.03 -4.23 -13.97
C ILE A 197 1.78 -5.63 -13.40
N ASP A 198 0.91 -6.40 -14.06
CA ASP A 198 0.42 -7.68 -13.58
C ASP A 198 1.19 -8.88 -14.16
N ASP A 199 1.98 -8.74 -15.22
CA ASP A 199 2.74 -9.84 -15.82
C ASP A 199 4.13 -10.06 -15.20
N VAL A 200 4.28 -10.06 -13.87
CA VAL A 200 5.59 -10.26 -13.22
C VAL A 200 5.89 -11.75 -12.97
N GLY A 201 4.98 -12.44 -12.28
CA GLY A 201 5.23 -13.79 -11.80
C GLY A 201 4.13 -14.27 -10.84
N HIS A 202 4.40 -15.36 -10.13
CA HIS A 202 3.50 -15.93 -9.14
C HIS A 202 4.24 -16.83 -8.16
N ILE A 203 3.61 -17.09 -7.02
CA ILE A 203 3.90 -18.24 -6.15
C ILE A 203 2.86 -19.34 -6.42
N ASP A 204 3.21 -20.59 -6.15
CA ASP A 204 2.25 -21.70 -6.31
C ASP A 204 1.24 -21.76 -5.16
N GLY A 205 0.25 -22.67 -5.25
CA GLY A 205 -0.81 -22.78 -4.26
C GLY A 205 -0.34 -23.22 -2.87
N GLY A 206 0.71 -24.04 -2.78
CA GLY A 206 1.26 -24.48 -1.50
C GLY A 206 2.01 -23.35 -0.80
N GLU A 207 2.85 -22.63 -1.56
CA GLU A 207 3.54 -21.44 -1.09
C GLU A 207 2.55 -20.32 -0.72
N PHE A 208 1.47 -20.18 -1.49
CA PHE A 208 0.41 -19.23 -1.17
C PHE A 208 -0.32 -19.58 0.13
N SER A 209 -0.69 -20.85 0.34
CA SER A 209 -1.31 -21.29 1.61
C SER A 209 -0.40 -20.96 2.79
N LYS A 210 0.89 -21.28 2.66
CA LYS A 210 1.89 -20.96 3.67
C LYS A 210 1.99 -19.46 3.95
N LEU A 211 1.96 -18.61 2.92
CA LEU A 211 1.97 -17.16 3.09
C LEU A 211 0.75 -16.68 3.89
N ILE A 212 -0.44 -17.24 3.64
CA ILE A 212 -1.66 -16.90 4.38
C ILE A 212 -1.54 -17.31 5.85
N ASP A 213 -1.08 -18.53 6.13
CA ASP A 213 -0.92 -19.03 7.49
C ASP A 213 0.06 -18.15 8.29
N LEU A 214 1.19 -17.77 7.67
CA LEU A 214 2.18 -16.88 8.29
C LEU A 214 1.62 -15.48 8.54
N LEU A 215 0.80 -14.96 7.62
CA LEU A 215 0.15 -13.67 7.77
C LEU A 215 -0.86 -13.69 8.93
N GLU A 216 -1.64 -14.77 9.05
CA GLU A 216 -2.60 -14.97 10.15
C GLU A 216 -1.90 -15.06 11.51
N VAL A 217 -0.79 -15.81 11.60
CA VAL A 217 0.03 -15.88 12.82
C VAL A 217 0.50 -14.48 13.24
N LYS A 218 1.05 -13.70 12.31
CA LYS A 218 1.52 -12.34 12.61
C LYS A 218 0.38 -11.42 12.99
N GLU A 219 -0.73 -11.47 12.27
CA GLU A 219 -1.92 -10.69 12.60
C GLU A 219 -2.44 -11.01 14.00
N MET A 220 -2.47 -12.29 14.38
CA MET A 220 -2.86 -12.72 15.71
C MET A 220 -1.89 -12.21 16.78
N GLU A 221 -0.57 -12.33 16.57
CA GLU A 221 0.45 -11.77 17.47
C GLU A 221 0.26 -10.27 17.69
N TYR A 222 0.03 -9.51 16.61
CA TYR A 222 -0.21 -8.07 16.69
C TYR A 222 -1.51 -7.73 17.41
N ARG A 223 -2.59 -8.48 17.17
CA ARG A 223 -3.88 -8.30 17.85
C ARG A 223 -3.75 -8.57 19.35
N ILE A 224 -3.04 -9.63 19.74
CA ILE A 224 -2.75 -9.95 21.14
C ILE A 224 -1.95 -8.80 21.78
N GLY A 225 -0.85 -8.39 21.14
CA GLY A 225 0.03 -7.33 21.64
C GLY A 225 -0.67 -5.97 21.77
N ALA A 226 -1.65 -5.66 20.92
CA ALA A 226 -2.41 -4.41 20.99
C ALA A 226 -3.18 -4.24 22.32
N PHE A 227 -3.58 -5.35 22.94
CA PHE A 227 -4.32 -5.35 24.20
C PHE A 227 -3.45 -5.53 25.44
N ASP A 228 -2.20 -5.99 25.28
CA ASP A 228 -1.30 -6.32 26.39
C ASP A 228 -1.05 -5.11 27.32
N ARG A 229 -0.92 -3.91 26.74
CA ARG A 229 -0.75 -2.65 27.50
C ARG A 229 -1.95 -2.27 28.38
N PHE A 230 -3.09 -2.94 28.19
CA PHE A 230 -4.34 -2.71 28.93
C PHE A 230 -4.73 -3.90 29.81
N SER A 231 -3.96 -4.99 29.78
CA SER A 231 -4.18 -6.18 30.60
C SER A 231 -3.79 -5.91 32.06
N THR A 232 -4.57 -6.45 32.99
CA THR A 232 -4.24 -6.51 34.43
C THR A 232 -3.90 -7.94 34.85
N ALA A 233 -3.94 -8.89 33.92
CA ALA A 233 -3.59 -10.28 34.18
C ALA A 233 -2.07 -10.42 34.19
N THR A 234 -1.55 -11.24 35.11
CA THR A 234 -0.14 -11.66 35.15
C THR A 234 0.28 -12.53 33.95
N MET A 235 -0.66 -12.85 33.06
CA MET A 235 -0.44 -13.60 31.82
C MET A 235 -1.13 -12.89 30.65
N THR A 236 -0.48 -12.93 29.48
CA THR A 236 -1.01 -12.41 28.23
C THR A 236 -2.30 -13.14 27.86
N GLU A 237 -3.43 -12.42 27.79
CA GLU A 237 -4.71 -12.97 27.35
C GLU A 237 -4.62 -13.33 25.86
N LEU A 238 -4.92 -14.58 25.49
CA LEU A 238 -5.05 -14.95 24.07
C LEU A 238 -6.16 -14.13 23.41
N TYR A 239 -5.90 -13.67 22.19
CA TYR A 239 -6.93 -13.07 21.34
C TYR A 239 -7.78 -14.21 20.79
N GLU A 240 -8.90 -14.49 21.45
CA GLU A 240 -9.98 -15.22 20.82
C GLU A 240 -10.87 -14.19 20.10
N PRO A 241 -11.25 -14.40 18.83
CA PRO A 241 -12.37 -13.67 18.26
C PRO A 241 -13.63 -14.10 19.03
N GLN A 242 -13.84 -13.53 20.22
CA GLN A 242 -14.94 -13.91 21.08
C GLN A 242 -16.23 -13.58 20.34
N GLU A 243 -17.15 -14.53 20.24
CA GLU A 243 -18.51 -14.28 19.76
C GLU A 243 -19.18 -13.10 20.50
N ALA A 244 -18.71 -12.79 21.71
CA ALA A 244 -19.07 -11.63 22.52
C ALA A 244 -18.78 -10.26 21.84
N HIS A 245 -17.80 -10.18 20.94
CA HIS A 245 -17.43 -8.96 20.22
C HIS A 245 -18.12 -8.83 18.85
N VAL A 246 -18.96 -9.78 18.45
CA VAL A 246 -19.75 -9.66 17.22
C VAL A 246 -20.65 -8.41 17.33
N PRO A 247 -20.50 -7.41 16.44
CA PRO A 247 -21.27 -6.18 16.52
C PRO A 247 -22.76 -6.47 16.43
N LYS A 248 -23.50 -6.19 17.51
CA LYS A 248 -24.96 -6.26 17.50
C LYS A 248 -25.52 -4.94 16.95
N PRO A 249 -26.49 -4.97 16.02
CA PRO A 249 -27.08 -3.76 15.46
C PRO A 249 -27.55 -2.81 16.56
N LYS A 250 -27.12 -1.54 16.49
CA LYS A 250 -27.48 -0.46 17.44
C LYS A 250 -27.03 -0.67 18.89
N VAL A 251 -26.18 -1.65 19.18
CA VAL A 251 -25.61 -1.85 20.51
C VAL A 251 -24.16 -1.43 20.50
N ARG A 252 -23.77 -0.51 21.39
CA ARG A 252 -22.35 -0.25 21.64
C ARG A 252 -21.81 -1.38 22.49
N HIS A 253 -20.77 -2.04 22.00
CA HIS A 253 -20.05 -3.04 22.77
C HIS A 253 -19.36 -2.36 23.96
N ARG A 254 -19.58 -2.87 25.17
CA ARG A 254 -18.96 -2.39 26.40
C ARG A 254 -18.70 -3.56 27.33
N ASP A 255 -17.48 -3.64 27.82
CA ASP A 255 -16.97 -4.65 28.74
C ASP A 255 -15.95 -3.99 29.69
N ASP A 256 -15.43 -4.75 30.66
CA ASP A 256 -14.46 -4.23 31.62
C ASP A 256 -13.14 -3.79 30.95
N LYS A 257 -12.80 -4.38 29.79
CA LYS A 257 -11.59 -4.07 29.02
C LYS A 257 -11.70 -2.71 28.32
N THR A 258 -12.81 -2.46 27.61
CA THR A 258 -13.15 -1.18 26.99
C THR A 258 -13.36 -0.07 28.02
N ALA A 259 -14.00 -0.36 29.16
CA ALA A 259 -14.15 0.60 30.26
C ALA A 259 -12.81 1.02 30.90
N ARG A 260 -11.79 0.14 30.87
CA ARG A 260 -10.42 0.48 31.31
C ARG A 260 -9.70 1.35 30.28
N MET A 261 -9.80 1.02 29.00
CA MET A 261 -9.24 1.86 27.92
C MET A 261 -9.80 3.29 27.98
N GLU A 262 -11.10 3.46 28.24
CA GLU A 262 -11.74 4.77 28.39
C GLU A 262 -11.17 5.63 29.55
N LYS A 263 -10.61 4.99 30.59
CA LYS A 263 -10.07 5.68 31.77
C LYS A 263 -8.63 6.15 31.60
N ILE A 264 -7.90 5.61 30.63
CA ILE A 264 -6.49 5.98 30.40
C ILE A 264 -6.45 7.30 29.64
N ARG A 265 -5.95 8.35 30.31
CA ARG A 265 -5.64 9.62 29.66
C ARG A 265 -4.28 9.51 28.99
N PHE A 266 -4.26 9.58 27.67
CA PHE A 266 -3.01 9.66 26.90
C PHE A 266 -2.43 11.07 27.08
N THR A 267 -1.60 11.27 28.08
CA THR A 267 -0.69 12.42 28.10
C THR A 267 0.27 12.27 26.94
N ARG A 268 0.25 13.24 26.02
CA ARG A 268 1.28 13.39 24.99
C ARG A 268 2.62 13.51 25.72
N VAL A 269 3.50 12.53 25.51
CA VAL A 269 4.90 12.62 25.94
C VAL A 269 5.66 13.46 24.93
#